data_AF-A0A091EQW3-F1
#
_entry.id   AF-A0A091EQW3-F1
#
_cell.length_a   1.000
_cell.length_b   1.000
_cell.length_c   1.000
_cell.angle_alpha   90.00
_cell.angle_beta   90.00
_cell.angle_gamma   90.00
#
_symmetry.space_group_name_H-M   'P 1'
#
loop_
_entity.id
_entity.type
_entity.pdbx_description
1 polymer ?
#
loop_
_entity_poly.entity_id
_entity_poly.type
_entity_poly.pdbx_seq_one_letter_code
_entity_poly.pdbx_strand_id
1 'polypeptide(L)'
;GSLGLDLAISTNCTLIDNRPQRVPTGIKGPIVINGKAVGALLIGRSSATMEGLQILTGLIDADYTGEIQIMVQTLFPPMFIEKGTRLAQLVPLPVLTEGLSPLHSDPRGEGAFGSTGPVAMLTVSLKSRPRRMVAVTYQGQTVTLTALLDTGADVS
;
A
#
# COMPACT_ATOMS: atom_id res chain seq x y z
N GLY A 1 -9.18 27.01 -10.60
CA GLY A 1 -8.61 25.98 -11.48
C GLY A 1 -8.34 24.73 -10.66
N SER A 2 -8.38 23.54 -11.27
CA SER A 2 -7.98 22.30 -10.57
C SER A 2 -6.47 22.31 -10.34
N LEU A 3 -6.03 21.92 -9.14
CA LEU A 3 -4.61 21.74 -8.81
C LEU A 3 -4.10 20.34 -9.19
N GLY A 4 -5.00 19.36 -9.26
CA GLY A 4 -4.65 17.96 -9.44
C GLY A 4 -5.26 17.32 -10.69
N LEU A 5 -4.63 16.21 -11.10
CA LEU A 5 -5.09 15.31 -12.15
C LEU A 5 -5.77 14.11 -11.50
N ASP A 6 -7.08 13.93 -11.69
CA ASP A 6 -7.84 12.82 -11.12
C ASP A 6 -7.29 11.46 -11.59
N LEU A 7 -7.18 10.51 -10.66
CA LEU A 7 -6.80 9.12 -10.90
C LEU A 7 -7.96 8.17 -10.58
N ALA A 8 -8.26 7.32 -11.55
CA ALA A 8 -9.24 6.24 -11.43
C ALA A 8 -8.55 4.88 -11.25
N ILE A 9 -9.21 3.96 -10.55
CA ILE A 9 -8.74 2.58 -10.42
C ILE A 9 -9.05 1.77 -11.69
N SER A 10 -8.15 0.86 -12.09
CA SER A 10 -8.30 0.07 -13.31
C SER A 10 -9.02 -1.28 -13.10
N THR A 11 -9.22 -1.68 -11.85
CA THR A 11 -9.87 -2.95 -11.47
C THR A 11 -10.84 -2.73 -10.33
N ASN A 12 -11.84 -3.61 -10.21
CA ASN A 12 -12.69 -3.66 -9.01
C ASN A 12 -11.83 -4.03 -7.79
N CYS A 13 -12.16 -3.48 -6.63
CA CYS A 13 -11.45 -3.72 -5.38
C CYS A 13 -12.45 -3.96 -4.25
N THR A 14 -12.19 -4.96 -3.40
CA THR A 14 -12.95 -5.18 -2.17
C THR A 14 -12.01 -5.15 -0.98
N LEU A 15 -12.18 -4.16 -0.11
CA LEU A 15 -11.44 -4.01 1.12
C LEU A 15 -12.17 -4.76 2.23
N ILE A 16 -11.66 -5.93 2.61
CA ILE A 16 -12.28 -6.83 3.60
C ILE A 16 -11.85 -6.57 5.04
N ASP A 17 -10.76 -5.81 5.23
CA ASP A 17 -10.24 -5.41 6.52
C ASP A 17 -9.63 -4.00 6.45
N ASN A 18 -9.11 -3.51 7.57
CA ASN A 18 -8.49 -2.20 7.66
C ASN A 18 -7.01 -2.20 7.24
N ARG A 19 -6.49 -3.23 6.56
CA ARG A 19 -5.09 -3.19 6.09
C ARG A 19 -4.98 -2.34 4.82
N PRO A 20 -3.90 -1.57 4.66
CA PRO A 20 -3.61 -0.89 3.40
C PRO A 20 -3.50 -1.87 2.24
N GLN A 21 -4.16 -1.56 1.14
CA GLN A 21 -4.09 -2.33 -0.10
C GLN A 21 -3.63 -1.44 -1.25
N ARG A 22 -2.90 -2.02 -2.21
CA ARG A 22 -2.51 -1.35 -3.44
C ARG A 22 -3.57 -1.61 -4.49
N VAL A 23 -4.05 -0.55 -5.14
CA VAL A 23 -5.03 -0.64 -6.22
C VAL A 23 -4.41 -0.06 -7.49
N PRO A 24 -4.40 -0.81 -8.60
CA PRO A 24 -3.81 -0.37 -9.84
C PRO A 24 -4.63 0.78 -10.48
N THR A 25 -3.95 1.66 -11.20
CA THR A 25 -4.60 2.70 -12.03
C THR A 25 -4.54 2.37 -13.52
N GLY A 26 -3.69 1.42 -13.92
CA GLY A 26 -3.35 1.14 -15.31
C GLY A 26 -2.47 2.21 -15.96
N ILE A 27 -2.08 3.26 -15.23
CA ILE A 27 -1.27 4.36 -15.73
C ILE A 27 0.18 4.12 -15.32
N LYS A 28 1.09 4.15 -16.30
CA LYS A 28 2.53 4.12 -16.04
C LYS A 28 3.11 5.53 -16.03
N GLY A 29 4.12 5.73 -15.19
CA GLY A 29 4.97 6.90 -15.28
C GLY A 29 5.93 6.86 -16.48
N PRO A 30 6.72 7.92 -16.69
CA PRO A 30 6.78 9.14 -15.89
C PRO A 30 5.56 10.04 -16.12
N ILE A 31 5.25 10.90 -15.13
CA ILE A 31 4.21 11.92 -15.28
C ILE A 31 4.80 13.05 -16.13
N VAL A 32 4.23 13.29 -17.32
CA VAL A 32 4.71 14.33 -18.24
C VAL A 32 3.70 15.47 -18.34
N ILE A 33 4.13 16.68 -17.98
CA ILE A 33 3.33 17.91 -18.08
C ILE A 33 4.11 18.92 -18.91
N ASN A 34 3.48 19.46 -19.96
CA ASN A 34 4.09 20.39 -20.90
C ASN A 34 5.44 19.89 -21.47
N GLY A 35 5.53 18.59 -21.76
CA GLY A 35 6.72 17.95 -22.31
C GLY A 35 7.86 17.69 -21.31
N LYS A 36 7.65 17.92 -20.01
CA LYS A 36 8.65 17.66 -18.96
C LYS A 36 8.16 16.60 -17.98
N ALA A 37 9.05 15.68 -17.62
CA ALA A 37 8.82 14.76 -16.52
C ALA A 37 8.78 15.52 -15.19
N VAL A 38 7.77 15.26 -14.37
CA VAL A 38 7.56 15.93 -13.08
C VAL A 38 7.26 14.93 -11.98
N GLY A 39 7.71 15.23 -10.77
CA GLY A 39 7.28 14.53 -9.58
C GLY A 39 5.87 14.98 -9.15
N ALA A 40 5.15 14.14 -8.44
CA ALA A 40 3.81 14.48 -7.97
C ALA A 40 3.46 13.83 -6.62
N LEU A 41 2.64 14.51 -5.84
CA LEU A 41 1.94 13.92 -4.70
C LEU A 41 0.68 13.22 -5.18
N LEU A 42 0.53 11.96 -4.80
CA LEU A 42 -0.73 11.24 -4.90
C LEU A 42 -1.51 11.45 -3.60
N ILE A 43 -2.65 12.13 -3.68
CA ILE A 43 -3.51 12.42 -2.53
C ILE A 43 -4.95 11.97 -2.78
N GLY A 44 -5.67 11.63 -1.71
CA GLY A 44 -7.09 11.28 -1.81
C GLY A 44 -7.98 12.44 -2.24
N ARG A 45 -9.08 12.10 -2.93
CA ARG A 45 -10.16 13.06 -3.19
C ARG A 45 -11.06 13.15 -1.96
N SER A 46 -11.62 14.33 -1.71
CA SER A 46 -12.52 14.55 -0.57
C SER A 46 -13.70 13.59 -0.54
N SER A 47 -14.21 13.20 -1.71
CA SER A 47 -15.29 12.21 -1.84
C SER A 47 -14.90 10.85 -1.25
N ALA A 48 -13.66 10.39 -1.44
CA ALA A 48 -13.20 9.12 -0.85
C ALA A 48 -13.15 9.22 0.68
N THR A 49 -12.63 10.33 1.21
CA THR A 49 -12.54 10.57 2.65
C THR A 49 -13.92 10.56 3.32
N MET A 50 -14.95 11.12 2.68
CA MET A 50 -16.32 11.15 3.21
C MET A 50 -16.94 9.75 3.34
N GLU A 51 -16.55 8.82 2.47
CA GLU A 51 -17.01 7.42 2.52
C GLU A 51 -16.20 6.56 3.52
N GLY A 52 -15.28 7.17 4.29
CA GLY A 52 -14.38 6.44 5.19
C GLY A 52 -13.26 5.68 4.45
N LEU A 53 -13.02 6.01 3.18
CA LEU A 53 -11.91 5.49 2.39
C LEU A 53 -10.72 6.45 2.47
N GLN A 54 -9.67 5.99 3.15
CA GLN A 54 -8.41 6.71 3.26
C GLN A 54 -7.49 6.34 2.10
N ILE A 55 -6.95 7.36 1.44
CA ILE A 55 -5.86 7.20 0.48
C ILE A 55 -4.58 7.57 1.20
N LEU A 56 -3.64 6.64 1.30
CA LEU A 56 -2.33 6.90 1.89
C LEU A 56 -1.51 7.72 0.89
N THR A 57 -1.04 8.88 1.33
CA THR A 57 -0.27 9.80 0.49
C THR A 57 0.95 9.11 -0.11
N GLY A 58 1.10 9.23 -1.43
CA GLY A 58 2.26 8.75 -2.16
C GLY A 58 3.08 9.89 -2.73
N LEU A 59 4.39 9.70 -2.84
CA LEU A 59 5.27 10.53 -3.66
C LEU A 59 5.65 9.73 -4.90
N ILE A 60 5.34 10.27 -6.07
CA ILE A 60 5.73 9.72 -7.37
C ILE A 60 6.91 10.53 -7.87
N ASP A 61 8.07 9.86 -7.99
CA ASP A 61 9.29 10.47 -8.49
C ASP A 61 9.18 10.75 -10.00
N ALA A 62 9.86 11.78 -10.49
CA ALA A 62 9.80 12.19 -11.90
C ALA A 62 10.36 11.13 -12.86
N ASP A 63 11.27 10.29 -12.37
CA ASP A 63 11.93 9.20 -13.10
C ASP A 63 11.29 7.82 -12.82
N TYR A 64 10.15 7.78 -12.12
CA TYR A 64 9.39 6.55 -11.92
C TYR A 64 8.71 6.12 -13.22
N THR A 65 9.03 4.92 -13.70
CA THR A 65 8.51 4.34 -14.96
C THR A 65 7.50 3.21 -14.73
N GLY A 66 7.30 2.81 -13.46
CA GLY A 66 6.35 1.77 -13.09
C GLY A 66 4.90 2.24 -13.15
N GLU A 67 4.00 1.33 -12.79
CA GLU A 67 2.58 1.65 -12.66
C GLU A 67 2.32 2.50 -11.42
N ILE A 68 1.62 3.62 -11.58
CA ILE A 68 1.15 4.44 -10.47
C ILE A 68 0.03 3.68 -9.76
N GLN A 69 0.26 3.26 -8.52
CA GLN A 69 -0.72 2.54 -7.71
C GLN A 69 -1.25 3.44 -6.60
N ILE A 70 -2.53 3.28 -6.27
CA ILE A 70 -3.19 4.01 -5.18
C ILE A 70 -3.18 3.11 -3.96
N MET A 71 -2.65 3.60 -2.84
CA MET A 71 -2.70 2.89 -1.56
C MET A 71 -3.96 3.30 -0.84
N VAL A 72 -4.85 2.34 -0.61
CA VAL A 72 -6.16 2.57 0.00
C VAL A 72 -6.30 1.82 1.32
N GLN A 73 -7.06 2.38 2.24
CA GLN A 73 -7.43 1.77 3.50
C GLN A 73 -8.87 2.17 3.83
N THR A 74 -9.74 1.22 4.15
CA THR A 74 -11.09 1.54 4.64
C THR A 74 -11.10 1.63 6.16
N LEU A 75 -11.87 2.57 6.70
CA LEU A 75 -12.23 2.61 8.11
C LEU A 75 -13.39 1.67 8.44
N PHE A 76 -14.21 1.31 7.44
CA PHE A 76 -15.44 0.53 7.60
C PHE A 76 -15.49 -0.65 6.62
N PRO A 77 -14.79 -1.76 6.89
CA PRO A 77 -14.89 -2.96 6.05
C PRO A 77 -16.22 -3.72 6.27
N PRO A 78 -16.75 -4.43 5.26
CA PRO A 78 -16.23 -4.52 3.90
C PRO A 78 -16.61 -3.30 3.04
N MET A 79 -15.71 -2.87 2.16
CA MET A 79 -15.97 -1.79 1.20
C MET A 79 -15.68 -2.27 -0.23
N PHE A 80 -16.65 -2.13 -1.12
CA PHE A 80 -16.48 -2.38 -2.55
C PHE A 80 -16.22 -1.07 -3.29
N ILE A 81 -15.26 -1.09 -4.21
CA ILE A 81 -14.93 0.03 -5.08
C ILE A 81 -14.93 -0.45 -6.52
N GLU A 82 -15.75 0.19 -7.34
CA GLU A 82 -15.91 -0.17 -8.74
C GLU A 82 -14.75 0.37 -9.59
N LYS A 83 -14.33 -0.41 -10.59
CA LYS A 83 -13.42 0.03 -11.65
C LYS A 83 -13.86 1.38 -12.22
N GLY A 84 -12.91 2.28 -12.46
CA GLY A 84 -13.18 3.61 -12.99
C GLY A 84 -13.52 4.65 -11.92
N THR A 85 -13.71 4.25 -10.66
CA THR A 85 -13.90 5.19 -9.55
C THR A 85 -12.66 6.07 -9.39
N ARG A 86 -12.86 7.39 -9.43
CA ARG A 86 -11.81 8.39 -9.21
C ARG A 86 -11.60 8.59 -7.71
N LEU A 87 -10.54 8.02 -7.17
CA LEU A 87 -10.25 7.98 -5.73
C LEU A 87 -9.19 8.99 -5.29
N ALA A 88 -8.21 9.23 -6.17
CA ALA A 88 -7.04 10.04 -5.87
C ALA A 88 -6.84 11.10 -6.94
N GLN A 89 -5.88 11.98 -6.70
CA GLN A 89 -5.41 12.96 -7.68
C GLN A 89 -3.90 13.11 -7.54
N LEU A 90 -3.23 13.36 -8.66
CA LEU A 90 -1.82 13.74 -8.71
C LEU A 90 -1.71 15.25 -8.65
N VAL A 91 -0.97 15.76 -7.67
CA VAL A 91 -0.63 17.18 -7.55
C VAL A 91 0.85 17.33 -7.93
N PRO A 92 1.17 17.86 -9.12
CA PRO A 92 2.54 18.06 -9.55
C PRO A 92 3.29 19.01 -8.62
N LEU A 93 4.55 18.71 -8.32
CA LEU A 93 5.40 19.53 -7.48
C LEU A 93 6.62 20.05 -8.26
N PRO A 94 7.11 21.27 -7.96
CA PRO A 94 8.41 21.71 -8.43
C PRO A 94 9.52 20.88 -7.77
N VAL A 95 10.51 20.46 -8.56
CA VAL A 95 11.69 19.76 -8.07
C VAL A 95 12.67 20.78 -7.51
N LEU A 96 12.66 20.98 -6.19
CA LEU A 96 13.57 21.93 -5.52
C LEU A 96 14.95 21.34 -5.22
N THR A 97 15.15 20.06 -5.52
CA THR A 97 16.41 19.33 -5.31
C THR A 97 17.31 19.33 -6.54
N GLU A 98 16.95 20.07 -7.60
CA GLU A 98 17.80 20.23 -8.79
C GLU A 98 19.18 20.78 -8.38
N GLY A 99 20.25 20.02 -8.70
CA GLY A 99 21.64 20.38 -8.38
C GLY A 99 22.18 19.77 -7.07
N LEU A 100 21.37 19.08 -6.27
CA LEU A 100 21.87 18.26 -5.18
C LEU A 100 22.37 16.91 -5.73
N SER A 101 23.64 16.59 -5.49
CA SER A 101 24.19 15.29 -5.87
C SER A 101 23.52 14.17 -5.07
N PRO A 102 22.83 13.22 -5.72
CA PRO A 102 22.22 12.11 -4.99
C PRO A 102 23.31 11.18 -4.44
N LEU A 103 23.05 10.54 -3.30
CA LEU A 103 23.98 9.58 -2.68
C LEU A 103 24.16 8.31 -3.54
N HIS A 104 23.16 8.01 -4.37
CA HIS A 104 23.17 6.93 -5.37
C HIS A 104 22.71 7.49 -6.72
N SER A 105 23.40 7.14 -7.79
CA SER A 105 23.18 7.68 -9.13
C SER A 105 22.09 6.97 -9.94
N ASP A 106 21.55 5.86 -9.42
CA ASP A 106 20.65 5.02 -10.20
C ASP A 106 19.23 5.61 -10.23
N PRO A 107 18.60 5.66 -11.42
CA PRO A 107 17.22 6.11 -11.54
C PRO A 107 16.29 5.16 -10.78
N ARG A 108 15.17 5.69 -10.29
CA ARG A 108 14.17 4.90 -9.56
C ARG A 108 13.60 3.76 -10.41
N GLY A 109 13.39 4.01 -11.70
CA GLY A 109 12.86 3.04 -12.66
C GLY A 109 11.48 2.50 -12.25
N GLU A 110 11.26 1.20 -12.35
CA GLU A 110 10.00 0.55 -11.95
C GLU A 110 9.95 0.18 -10.45
N GLY A 111 11.03 0.39 -9.71
CA GLY A 111 11.13 0.01 -8.29
C GLY A 111 10.20 0.84 -7.40
N ALA A 112 9.36 0.17 -6.61
CA ALA A 112 8.44 0.82 -5.66
C ALA A 112 8.30 0.03 -4.36
N PHE A 113 7.75 0.67 -3.33
CA PHE A 113 7.35 0.01 -2.07
C PHE A 113 8.49 -0.69 -1.30
N GLY A 114 9.65 -0.03 -1.20
CA GLY A 114 10.80 -0.58 -0.47
C GLY A 114 11.67 -1.53 -1.29
N SER A 115 11.62 -1.45 -2.63
CA SER A 115 12.42 -2.29 -3.54
C SER A 115 13.95 -2.20 -3.34
N THR A 116 14.45 -1.16 -2.68
CA THR A 116 15.87 -0.88 -2.50
C THR A 116 16.32 -0.83 -1.04
N GLY A 117 15.45 -1.17 -0.07
CA GLY A 117 15.76 -1.03 1.35
C GLY A 117 15.15 -2.10 2.26
N PRO A 118 15.64 -2.22 3.51
CA PRO A 118 15.06 -3.13 4.50
C PRO A 118 13.59 -2.76 4.73
N VAL A 119 12.69 -3.73 4.56
CA VAL A 119 11.26 -3.56 4.78
C VAL A 119 11.03 -3.27 6.26
N ALA A 120 10.20 -2.27 6.59
CA ALA A 120 9.69 -2.09 7.93
C ALA A 120 8.86 -3.34 8.31
N MET A 121 9.48 -4.28 9.02
CA MET A 121 8.81 -5.48 9.47
C MET A 121 8.08 -5.21 10.78
N LEU A 122 6.81 -5.61 10.84
CA LEU A 122 6.07 -5.69 12.09
C LEU A 122 6.68 -6.83 12.93
N THR A 123 7.58 -6.49 13.85
CA THR A 123 8.01 -7.42 14.89
C THR A 123 6.88 -7.54 15.92
N VAL A 124 5.99 -8.51 15.70
CA VAL A 124 5.07 -8.93 16.77
C VAL A 124 5.92 -9.60 17.85
N SER A 125 6.02 -8.96 19.01
CA SER A 125 6.58 -9.60 20.20
C SER A 125 5.89 -10.96 20.39
N LEU A 126 6.66 -12.05 20.42
CA LEU A 126 6.13 -13.41 20.60
C LEU A 126 5.37 -13.62 21.92
N LYS A 127 5.29 -12.60 22.79
CA LYS A 127 4.54 -12.61 24.06
C LYS A 127 3.03 -12.71 23.89
N SER A 128 2.45 -12.31 22.75
CA SER A 128 1.00 -12.18 22.57
C SER A 128 0.37 -13.12 21.53
N ARG A 129 0.95 -14.31 21.28
CA ARG A 129 0.28 -15.33 20.45
C ARG A 129 -0.88 -15.98 21.23
N PRO A 130 -2.04 -16.25 20.59
CA PRO A 130 -3.10 -17.03 21.22
C PRO A 130 -2.56 -18.41 21.58
N ARG A 131 -2.54 -18.69 22.88
CA ARG A 131 -2.15 -19.98 23.45
C ARG A 131 -3.39 -20.67 23.98
N ARG A 132 -3.53 -21.96 23.72
CA ARG A 132 -4.62 -22.77 24.23
C ARG A 132 -4.05 -23.94 25.04
N MET A 133 -4.70 -24.26 26.15
CA MET A 133 -4.40 -25.52 26.83
C MET A 133 -4.92 -26.66 25.96
N VAL A 134 -4.04 -27.59 25.64
CA VAL A 134 -4.35 -28.80 24.87
C VAL A 134 -3.97 -30.00 25.73
N ALA A 135 -4.87 -30.97 25.80
CA ALA A 135 -4.58 -32.28 26.37
C ALA A 135 -4.04 -33.19 25.26
N VAL A 136 -2.84 -33.70 25.44
CA VAL A 136 -2.23 -34.69 24.54
C VAL A 136 -2.22 -36.03 25.25
N THR A 137 -2.83 -37.04 24.63
CA THR A 137 -2.87 -38.40 25.16
C THR A 137 -2.00 -39.31 24.31
N TYR A 138 -1.07 -40.02 24.95
CA TYR A 138 -0.24 -41.04 24.31
C TYR A 138 -0.11 -42.26 25.22
N GLN A 139 -0.35 -43.46 24.67
CA GLN A 139 -0.32 -44.74 25.40
C GLN A 139 -1.14 -44.73 26.72
N GLY A 140 -2.30 -44.07 26.70
CA GLY A 140 -3.20 -44.00 27.86
C GLY A 140 -2.80 -42.97 28.92
N GLN A 141 -1.68 -42.26 28.75
CA GLN A 141 -1.27 -41.16 29.62
C GLN A 141 -1.64 -39.82 28.97
N THR A 142 -2.30 -38.94 29.73
CA THR A 142 -2.69 -37.60 29.27
C THR A 142 -1.85 -36.54 29.95
N VAL A 143 -1.28 -35.63 29.15
CA VAL A 143 -0.56 -34.45 29.63
C VAL A 143 -1.20 -33.21 29.06
N THR A 144 -1.48 -32.23 29.92
CA THR A 144 -1.95 -30.91 29.51
C THR A 144 -0.75 -30.00 29.26
N LEU A 145 -0.70 -29.39 28.10
CA LEU A 145 0.34 -28.43 27.73
C LEU A 145 -0.25 -27.18 27.08
N THR A 146 0.43 -26.07 27.24
CA THR A 146 0.06 -24.80 26.62
C THR A 146 0.64 -24.75 25.21
N ALA A 147 -0.19 -25.03 24.20
CA ALA A 147 0.21 -24.99 22.80
C ALA A 147 -0.04 -23.61 22.19
N LEU A 148 0.80 -23.23 21.23
CA LEU A 148 0.55 -22.10 20.34
C LEU A 148 -0.57 -22.49 19.36
N LEU A 149 -1.59 -21.64 19.23
CA LEU A 149 -2.61 -21.82 18.22
C LEU A 149 -2.04 -21.32 16.90
N ASP A 150 -1.66 -22.24 16.02
CA ASP A 150 -1.32 -21.93 14.64
C ASP A 150 -2.62 -21.62 13.89
N THR A 151 -2.70 -20.45 13.26
CA THR A 151 -3.85 -20.05 12.44
C THR A 151 -3.70 -20.47 10.98
N GLY A 152 -2.65 -21.24 10.63
CA GLY A 152 -2.47 -21.80 9.30
C GLY A 152 -2.26 -20.69 8.26
N ALA A 153 -1.08 -20.08 8.28
CA ALA A 153 -0.64 -19.16 7.24
C ALA A 153 0.42 -19.83 6.35
N ASP A 154 0.15 -21.04 5.87
CA ASP A 154 0.89 -21.60 4.75
C ASP A 154 0.21 -21.12 3.46
N VAL A 155 0.75 -20.06 2.90
CA VAL A 155 0.39 -19.60 1.55
C VAL A 155 1.19 -20.47 0.58
N SER A 156 0.48 -21.22 -0.27
CA SER A 156 1.06 -21.83 -1.49
C SER A 156 0.93 -20.88 -2.66
#